data_AF-A0A935HJV9-F1
#
_entry.id   AF-A0A935HJV9-F1
#
_cell.length_a   1.000
_cell.length_b   1.000
_cell.length_c   1.000
_cell.angle_alpha   90.00
_cell.angle_beta   90.00
_cell.angle_gamma   90.00
#
_symmetry.space_group_name_H-M   'P 1'
#
loop_
_entity.id
_entity.type
_entity.pdbx_description
1 polymer ?
#
loop_
_entity_poly.entity_id
_entity_poly.type
_entity_poly.pdbx_seq_one_letter_code
_entity_poly.pdbx_strand_id
1 'polypeptide(L)' 'MATENKNSVLMWLLFFVSVAALVIAIVTHWPWLTLILPFNTTFLVKAMNII' A
#
# COMPACT_ATOMS: atom_id res chain seq x y z
N MET A 1 2.82 -12.24 23.88
CA MET A 1 2.81 -10.89 23.26
C MET A 1 3.84 -10.85 22.12
N ALA A 2 3.65 -11.63 21.05
CA ALA A 2 4.72 -11.87 20.06
C ALA A 2 4.23 -11.91 18.60
N THR A 3 3.29 -11.03 18.23
CA THR A 3 2.77 -10.96 16.85
C THR A 3 2.76 -9.53 16.26
N GLU A 4 3.16 -8.49 17.00
CA GLU A 4 3.18 -7.12 16.44
C GLU A 4 4.33 -6.89 15.44
N ASN A 5 5.53 -7.39 15.72
CA ASN A 5 6.72 -7.03 14.93
C ASN A 5 6.79 -7.72 13.56
N LYS A 6 6.22 -8.94 13.43
CA LYS A 6 6.29 -9.71 12.18
C LYS A 6 5.26 -9.23 11.14
N ASN A 7 4.14 -8.68 11.59
CA ASN A 7 3.09 -8.19 10.69
C ASN A 7 3.43 -6.82 10.08
N SER A 8 4.17 -5.97 10.79
CA SER A 8 4.60 -4.65 10.29
C SER A 8 5.46 -4.76 9.02
N VAL A 9 6.42 -5.69 8.98
CA VAL A 9 7.30 -5.89 7.81
C VAL A 9 6.51 -6.39 6.60
N LEU A 10 5.54 -7.29 6.82
CA LEU A 10 4.68 -7.81 5.77
C LEU A 10 3.77 -6.71 5.17
N MET A 11 3.26 -5.80 6.02
CA MET A 11 2.46 -4.66 5.56
C MET A 11 3.30 -3.63 4.79
N TRP A 12 4.56 -3.40 5.18
CA TRP A 12 5.51 -2.58 4.41
C TRP A 12 5.77 -3.14 3.02
N LEU A 13 5.92 -4.47 2.89
CA LEU A 13 6.13 -5.11 1.60
C LEU A 13 4.89 -4.98 0.69
N LEU A 14 3.68 -5.17 1.24
CA LEU A 14 2.42 -4.93 0.53
C LEU A 14 2.24 -3.47 0.12
N PHE A 15 2.68 -2.52 0.95
CA PHE A 15 2.65 -1.10 0.62
C PHE A 15 3.52 -0.79 -0.60
N PHE A 16 4.77 -1.28 -0.65
CA PHE A 16 5.62 -1.10 -1.82
C PHE A 16 5.05 -1.71 -3.10
N VAL A 17 4.40 -2.88 -3.00
CA VAL A 17 3.70 -3.50 -4.14
C VAL A 17 2.53 -2.63 -4.60
N SER A 18 1.76 -2.04 -3.68
CA SER A 18 0.65 -1.13 -4.00
C SER A 18 1.15 0.17 -4.64
N VAL A 19 2.28 0.72 -4.18
CA VAL A 19 2.92 1.90 -4.80
C VAL A 19 3.38 1.57 -6.22
N ALA A 20 4.03 0.43 -6.44
CA ALA A 20 4.46 0.01 -7.78
C ALA A 20 3.27 -0.13 -8.74
N ALA A 21 2.16 -0.73 -8.28
CA ALA A 21 0.92 -0.83 -9.05
C ALA A 21 0.34 0.55 -9.41
N LEU A 22 0.39 1.52 -8.50
CA LEU A 22 -0.02 2.90 -8.77
C LEU A 22 0.89 3.57 -9.80
N VAL A 23 2.21 3.44 -9.69
CA VAL A 23 3.15 3.99 -10.67
C VAL A 23 2.90 3.42 -12.06
N ILE A 24 2.65 2.11 -12.18
CA ILE A 24 2.29 1.48 -13.45
C ILE A 24 0.97 2.05 -13.98
N ALA A 25 -0.04 2.19 -13.14
CA ALA A 25 -1.33 2.75 -13.54
C ALA A 25 -1.23 4.24 -13.97
N ILE A 26 -0.29 5.01 -13.39
CA ILE A 26 0.04 6.37 -13.83
C ILE A 26 0.68 6.33 -15.22
N VAL A 27 1.68 5.47 -15.42
CA VAL A 27 2.41 5.36 -16.69
C VAL A 27 1.49 4.90 -17.83
N THR A 28 0.58 3.97 -17.58
CA THR A 28 -0.38 3.49 -18.58
C THR A 28 -1.59 4.42 -18.80
N HIS A 29 -1.65 5.56 -18.10
CA HIS A 29 -2.74 6.53 -18.17
C HIS A 29 -4.11 5.89 -17.95
N TRP A 30 -4.19 5.01 -16.95
CA TRP A 30 -5.43 4.28 -16.68
C TRP A 30 -6.48 5.25 -16.13
N PRO A 31 -7.67 5.41 -16.75
CA PRO A 31 -8.72 6.32 -16.26
C PRO A 31 -9.19 6.03 -14.82
N TRP A 32 -8.98 4.82 -14.32
CA TRP A 32 -9.40 4.37 -12.99
C TRP A 32 -8.31 4.58 -11.93
N LEU A 33 -7.29 5.40 -12.20
CA LEU A 33 -6.21 5.71 -11.26
C LEU A 33 -6.72 6.11 -9.86
N THR A 34 -7.81 6.88 -9.85
CA THR A 34 -8.47 7.37 -8.64
C THR A 34 -9.02 6.25 -7.75
N LEU A 35 -9.36 5.08 -8.30
CA LEU A 35 -9.78 3.93 -7.51
C LEU A 35 -8.61 3.27 -6.78
N ILE A 36 -7.38 3.36 -7.29
CA ILE A 36 -6.18 2.76 -6.68
C ILE A 36 -5.61 3.66 -5.58
N LEU A 37 -5.80 4.99 -5.66
CA LEU A 37 -5.35 5.95 -4.65
C LEU A 37 -5.71 5.56 -3.20
N PRO A 38 -6.98 5.28 -2.84
CA PRO A 38 -7.37 4.98 -1.46
C PRO A 38 -6.75 3.68 -0.92
N PHE A 39 -6.43 2.71 -1.79
CA PHE A 39 -5.75 1.49 -1.37
C PHE A 39 -4.31 1.80 -0.97
N ASN A 40 -3.61 2.67 -1.72
CA ASN A 40 -2.26 3.09 -1.36
C ASN A 40 -2.23 3.77 0.01
N THR A 41 -3.17 4.69 0.27
CA THR A 41 -3.28 5.35 1.58
C THR A 41 -3.65 4.38 2.70
N THR A 42 -4.51 3.40 2.43
CA THR A 42 -4.91 2.39 3.42
C THR A 42 -3.76 1.47 3.80
N PHE A 43 -2.99 0.99 2.81
CA PHE A 43 -1.79 0.19 3.06
C PHE A 43 -0.67 0.99 3.71
N LEU A 44 -0.55 2.28 3.41
CA LEU A 44 0.39 3.19 4.08
C LEU A 44 0.07 3.32 5.57
N VAL A 45 -1.18 3.59 5.93
CA VAL A 45 -1.63 3.73 7.33
C VAL A 45 -1.43 2.42 8.09
N LYS A 46 -1.72 1.27 7.46
CA LYS A 46 -1.45 -0.06 8.02
C LYS A 46 0.05 -0.33 8.21
N ALA A 47 0.88 0.02 7.21
CA ALA A 47 2.33 -0.17 7.28
C ALA A 47 2.99 0.71 8.35
N MET A 48 2.42 1.90 8.60
CA MET A 48 2.87 2.79 9.68
C MET A 48 2.36 2.38 11.07
N ASN A 49 1.55 1.31 11.18
CA ASN A 49 0.92 0.86 12.43
C ASN A 49 0.18 1.99 13.16
N ILE A 50 -0.45 2.89 12.39
CA ILE A 50 -1.22 4.03 12.94
C ILE A 50 -2.61 3.57 13.41
N ILE A 51 -3.09 2.39 12.96
CA ILE A 51 -4.35 1.72 13.35
C ILE A 51 -4.13 0.22 13.50
#